data_AF-A0A7W4DHF6-F1
#
_entry.id   AF-A0A7W4DHF6-F1
#
_cell.length_a   1.000
_cell.length_b   1.000
_cell.length_c   1.000
_cell.angle_alpha   90.00
_cell.angle_beta   90.00
_cell.angle_gamma   90.00
#
_symmetry.space_group_name_H-M   'P 1'
#
loop_
_entity.id
_entity.type
_entity.pdbx_description
1 polymer ?
#
loop_
_entity_poly.entity_id
_entity_poly.type
_entity_poly.pdbx_seq_one_letter_code
_entity_poly.pdbx_strand_id
1 'polypeptide(L)'
;MSTKLKYIDSHWGVFALQGVVALLFGWFALFTGSSDVQTLVVIVGSVLLSLGIIELFNLLIRTRTRNTWGISLLMAILEIGAALSLLFTYEQNVAWHLVVVAAYTIFRGIFELILGLRSIDDLTDKFSWVLTGICGCIMGIVILNSGRLGTTHFIKYFGSYMMVFGIVNLIYSIHNHEQSKDYQAEKVAAKKAKAAVKNSAKELLKAVETPSSKISAKKSAKTTIKHKSGGKSTKKSK
;
A
#
# COMPACT_ATOMS: atom_id res chain seq x y z
N MET A 1 13.76 -9.56 -15.99
CA MET A 1 12.80 -10.04 -14.98
C MET A 1 11.65 -9.06 -14.92
N SER A 2 10.42 -9.57 -14.99
CA SER A 2 9.18 -8.82 -15.21
C SER A 2 8.95 -7.77 -14.11
N THR A 3 8.83 -6.51 -14.50
CA THR A 3 8.29 -5.42 -13.67
C THR A 3 6.79 -5.66 -13.46
N LYS A 4 6.48 -6.58 -12.55
CA LYS A 4 5.14 -6.73 -11.97
C LYS A 4 4.78 -5.39 -11.32
N LEU A 5 3.60 -4.87 -11.64
CA LEU A 5 3.05 -3.61 -11.12
C LEU A 5 3.08 -3.63 -9.59
N LYS A 6 4.11 -3.02 -8.99
CA LYS A 6 4.29 -2.91 -7.55
C LYS A 6 3.08 -2.16 -6.99
N TYR A 7 2.30 -2.85 -6.16
CA TYR A 7 1.14 -2.35 -5.41
C TYR A 7 1.58 -1.37 -4.32
N ILE A 8 2.42 -0.39 -4.65
CA ILE A 8 3.07 0.50 -3.67
C ILE A 8 2.67 1.93 -3.98
N ASP A 9 1.40 2.19 -3.69
CA ASP A 9 0.87 3.52 -3.38
C ASP A 9 -0.16 3.44 -2.23
N SER A 10 -0.14 2.33 -1.49
CA SER A 10 -0.96 2.15 -0.30
C SER A 10 -0.24 2.76 0.90
N HIS A 11 -0.77 3.86 1.44
CA HIS A 11 -0.23 4.48 2.64
C HIS A 11 -0.52 3.55 3.82
N TRP A 12 0.49 2.78 4.25
CA TRP A 12 0.38 1.83 5.37
C TRP A 12 -0.30 2.44 6.61
N GLY A 13 -0.09 3.73 6.85
CA GLY A 13 -0.71 4.49 7.94
C GLY A 13 -2.24 4.53 7.90
N VAL A 14 -2.87 4.51 6.71
CA VAL A 14 -4.34 4.47 6.57
C VAL A 14 -4.89 3.16 7.11
N PHE A 15 -4.31 2.03 6.70
CA PHE A 15 -4.72 0.71 7.17
C PHE A 15 -4.43 0.51 8.65
N ALA A 16 -3.32 1.08 9.15
CA ALA A 16 -3.05 1.09 10.58
C ALA A 16 -4.14 1.86 11.34
N LEU A 17 -4.49 3.06 10.87
CA LEU A 17 -5.49 3.90 11.52
C LEU A 17 -6.87 3.24 11.51
N GLN A 18 -7.32 2.70 10.37
CA GLN A 18 -8.56 1.93 10.28
C GLN A 18 -8.53 0.73 11.23
N GLY A 19 -7.41 0.01 11.27
CA GLY A 19 -7.21 -1.13 12.15
C GLY A 19 -7.36 -0.78 13.63
N VAL A 20 -6.69 0.30 14.08
CA VAL A 20 -6.77 0.78 15.46
C VAL A 20 -8.19 1.23 15.81
N VAL A 21 -8.83 2.04 14.97
CA VAL A 21 -10.20 2.53 15.20
C VAL A 21 -11.18 1.36 15.34
N ALA A 22 -11.10 0.39 14.43
CA ALA A 22 -11.96 -0.79 14.46
C ALA A 22 -11.69 -1.68 15.67
N LEU A 23 -10.43 -1.85 16.07
CA LEU A 23 -10.05 -2.69 17.21
C LEU A 23 -10.51 -2.06 18.54
N LEU A 24 -10.32 -0.74 18.71
CA LEU A 24 -10.83 0.00 19.87
C LEU A 24 -12.35 -0.09 19.97
N PHE A 25 -13.05 0.07 18.85
CA PHE A 25 -14.50 -0.09 18.82
C PHE A 25 -14.92 -1.54 19.10
N GLY A 26 -14.27 -2.53 18.48
CA GLY A 26 -14.57 -3.94 18.69
C GLY A 26 -14.42 -4.34 20.16
N TRP A 27 -13.33 -3.90 20.78
CA TRP A 27 -13.11 -4.03 22.23
C TRP A 27 -14.25 -3.40 23.03
N PHE A 28 -14.56 -2.12 22.78
CA PHE A 28 -15.65 -1.42 23.46
C PHE A 28 -16.99 -2.15 23.30
N ALA A 29 -17.34 -2.57 22.09
CA ALA A 29 -18.59 -3.22 21.77
C ALA A 29 -18.74 -4.61 22.43
N LEU A 30 -17.64 -5.33 22.64
CA LEU A 30 -17.66 -6.64 23.30
C LEU A 30 -17.80 -6.53 24.83
N PHE A 31 -17.12 -5.56 25.43
CA PHE A 31 -17.03 -5.42 26.88
C PHE A 31 -17.99 -4.39 27.48
N THR A 32 -18.69 -3.61 26.66
CA THR A 32 -19.71 -2.69 27.15
C THR A 32 -20.87 -3.44 27.81
N GLY A 33 -21.22 -3.00 29.03
CA GLY A 33 -22.40 -3.43 29.75
C GLY A 33 -23.64 -2.56 29.46
N SER A 34 -23.51 -1.58 28.55
CA SER A 34 -24.63 -0.69 28.22
C SER A 34 -25.75 -1.46 27.52
N SER A 35 -26.97 -1.31 28.03
CA SER A 35 -28.19 -1.80 27.40
C SER A 35 -28.86 -0.76 26.50
N ASP A 36 -28.35 0.47 26.49
CA ASP A 36 -28.91 1.55 25.68
C ASP A 36 -28.51 1.41 24.21
N VAL A 37 -29.45 0.91 23.42
CA VAL A 37 -29.27 0.68 21.99
C VAL A 37 -29.04 1.98 21.23
N GLN A 38 -29.69 3.09 21.63
CA GLN A 38 -29.59 4.35 20.90
C GLN A 38 -28.17 4.90 21.00
N THR A 39 -27.61 4.94 22.21
CA THR A 39 -26.22 5.34 22.44
C THR A 39 -25.25 4.44 21.66
N LEU A 40 -25.45 3.12 21.69
CA LEU A 40 -24.58 2.20 20.95
C LEU A 40 -24.67 2.38 19.43
N VAL A 41 -25.85 2.66 18.90
CA VAL A 41 -26.06 2.97 17.48
C VAL A 41 -25.31 4.23 17.06
N VAL A 42 -25.37 5.29 17.88
CA VAL A 42 -24.63 6.53 17.61
C VAL A 42 -23.13 6.29 17.59
N ILE A 43 -22.62 5.46 18.51
CA ILE A 43 -21.20 5.07 18.54
C ILE A 43 -20.83 4.28 17.29
N VAL A 44 -21.63 3.28 16.90
CA VAL A 44 -21.44 2.50 15.67
C VAL A 44 -21.41 3.41 14.45
N GLY A 45 -22.41 4.31 14.32
CA GLY A 45 -22.50 5.27 13.24
C GLY A 45 -21.27 6.17 13.17
N SER A 46 -20.80 6.68 14.30
CA SER A 46 -19.62 7.54 14.39
C SER A 46 -18.33 6.81 14.00
N VAL A 47 -18.18 5.54 14.38
CA VAL A 47 -17.04 4.70 14.01
C VAL A 47 -17.07 4.39 12.51
N LEU A 48 -18.22 4.01 11.96
CA LEU A 48 -18.38 3.79 10.53
C LEU A 48 -18.11 5.05 9.71
N LEU A 49 -18.54 6.21 10.20
CA LEU A 49 -18.26 7.49 9.56
C LEU A 49 -16.76 7.76 9.54
N SER A 50 -16.08 7.51 10.66
CA SER A 50 -14.63 7.68 10.77
C SER A 50 -13.88 6.78 9.79
N LEU A 51 -14.25 5.49 9.71
CA LEU A 51 -13.67 4.53 8.77
C LEU A 51 -13.91 4.95 7.31
N GLY A 52 -15.13 5.35 6.98
CA GLY A 52 -15.50 5.80 5.64
C GLY A 52 -14.78 7.09 5.22
N ILE A 53 -14.59 8.03 6.13
CA ILE A 53 -13.79 9.24 5.90
C ILE A 53 -12.32 8.87 5.64
N ILE A 54 -11.75 7.97 6.44
CA ILE A 54 -10.36 7.51 6.25
C ILE A 54 -10.20 6.84 4.88
N GLU A 55 -11.15 6.00 4.46
CA GLU A 55 -11.14 5.35 3.14
C GLU A 55 -11.30 6.37 2.00
N LEU A 56 -12.16 7.38 2.18
CA LEU A 56 -12.36 8.43 1.20
C LEU A 56 -11.09 9.29 1.01
N PHE A 57 -10.42 9.66 2.10
CA PHE A 57 -9.12 10.35 2.02
C PHE A 57 -8.06 9.50 1.33
N ASN A 58 -8.01 8.20 1.63
CA ASN A 58 -7.12 7.27 0.97
C ASN A 58 -7.36 7.22 -0.55
N LEU A 59 -8.62 7.22 -0.97
CA LEU A 59 -9.00 7.25 -2.38
C LEU A 59 -8.56 8.55 -3.08
N LEU A 60 -8.74 9.70 -2.43
CA LEU A 60 -8.37 11.04 -2.94
C LEU A 60 -6.84 11.20 -3.11
N ILE A 61 -6.05 10.49 -2.31
CA ILE A 61 -4.59 10.48 -2.42
C ILE A 61 -4.13 9.53 -3.54
N ARG A 62 -4.89 8.45 -3.81
CA ARG A 62 -4.52 7.34 -4.71
C ARG A 62 -4.95 7.54 -6.19
N THR A 63 -5.19 8.77 -6.64
CA THR A 63 -5.94 9.17 -7.86
C THR A 63 -5.46 8.63 -9.24
N ARG A 64 -4.63 7.57 -9.33
CA ARG A 64 -4.26 6.98 -10.62
C ARG A 64 -3.92 5.49 -10.68
N THR A 65 -4.49 4.63 -9.81
CA THR A 65 -4.42 3.16 -10.02
C THR A 65 -5.78 2.64 -10.51
N ARG A 66 -5.90 2.45 -11.83
CA ARG A 66 -7.19 2.28 -12.54
C ARG A 66 -8.01 1.05 -12.17
N ASN A 67 -7.44 0.01 -11.57
CA ASN A 67 -8.10 -1.29 -11.47
C ASN A 67 -8.97 -1.46 -10.20
N THR A 68 -8.68 -0.76 -9.10
CA THR A 68 -9.40 -0.94 -7.82
C THR A 68 -10.17 0.30 -7.35
N TRP A 69 -9.96 1.44 -8.00
CA TRP A 69 -10.52 2.74 -7.58
C TRP A 69 -12.06 2.72 -7.46
N GLY A 70 -12.76 2.09 -8.42
CA GLY A 70 -14.22 2.03 -8.40
C GLY A 70 -14.79 1.24 -7.22
N ILE A 71 -14.14 0.15 -6.82
CA ILE A 71 -14.58 -0.68 -5.70
C ILE A 71 -14.29 0.03 -4.37
N SER A 72 -13.11 0.63 -4.22
CA SER A 72 -12.77 1.43 -3.04
C SER A 72 -13.70 2.63 -2.85
N LEU A 73 -14.09 3.30 -3.94
CA LEU A 73 -15.08 4.39 -3.87
C LEU A 73 -16.43 3.88 -3.37
N LEU A 74 -16.90 2.76 -3.92
CA LEU A 74 -18.18 2.17 -3.52
C LEU A 74 -18.15 1.75 -2.05
N MET A 75 -17.03 1.21 -1.56
CA MET A 75 -16.81 0.90 -0.15
C MET A 75 -16.90 2.12 0.76
N ALA A 76 -16.23 3.21 0.40
CA ALA A 76 -16.30 4.46 1.18
C ALA A 76 -17.73 5.03 1.20
N ILE A 77 -18.43 5.01 0.06
CA ILE A 77 -19.83 5.44 -0.03
C ILE A 77 -20.73 4.56 0.83
N LEU A 78 -20.50 3.25 0.82
CA LEU A 78 -21.26 2.30 1.64
C LEU A 78 -21.04 2.53 3.14
N GLU A 79 -19.80 2.79 3.57
CA GLU A 79 -19.48 3.13 4.96
C GLU A 79 -20.14 4.43 5.40
N ILE A 80 -19.99 5.49 4.61
CA ILE A 80 -20.58 6.80 4.91
C ILE A 80 -22.11 6.71 4.87
N GLY A 81 -22.68 5.99 3.89
CA GLY A 81 -24.12 5.80 3.76
C GLY A 81 -24.72 5.03 4.94
N ALA A 82 -24.06 3.95 5.38
CA ALA A 82 -24.46 3.21 6.57
C ALA A 82 -24.35 4.08 7.83
N ALA A 83 -23.25 4.82 7.98
CA ALA A 83 -23.03 5.72 9.10
C ALA A 83 -24.10 6.80 9.21
N LEU A 84 -24.38 7.52 8.11
CA LEU A 84 -25.40 8.56 8.06
C LEU A 84 -26.80 7.99 8.31
N SER A 85 -27.08 6.80 7.78
CA SER A 85 -28.35 6.11 8.05
C SER A 85 -28.51 5.90 9.54
N LEU A 86 -27.52 5.32 10.23
CA LEU A 86 -27.58 5.09 11.68
C LEU A 86 -27.67 6.39 12.50
N LEU A 87 -26.90 7.42 12.14
CA LEU A 87 -26.85 8.68 12.88
C LEU A 87 -28.12 9.53 12.71
N PHE A 88 -28.74 9.54 11.53
CA PHE A 88 -29.97 10.30 11.31
C PHE A 88 -31.22 9.54 11.75
N THR A 89 -31.17 8.22 11.82
CA THR A 89 -32.30 7.40 12.27
C THR A 89 -32.14 6.88 13.69
N TYR A 90 -31.26 7.43 14.53
CA TYR A 90 -30.93 6.86 15.84
C TYR A 90 -32.15 6.64 16.77
N GLU A 91 -33.18 7.47 16.65
CA GLU A 91 -34.46 7.34 17.39
C GLU A 91 -35.42 6.28 16.81
N GLN A 92 -35.10 5.68 15.67
CA GLN A 92 -35.94 4.69 15.00
C GLN A 92 -35.90 3.32 15.69
N ASN A 93 -36.75 2.42 15.20
CA ASN A 93 -36.82 1.04 15.66
C ASN A 93 -35.45 0.32 15.57
N VAL A 94 -35.10 -0.43 16.61
CA VAL A 94 -33.92 -1.31 16.67
C VAL A 94 -33.82 -2.25 15.47
N ALA A 95 -34.96 -2.73 14.95
CA ALA A 95 -34.99 -3.59 13.76
C ALA A 95 -34.37 -2.91 12.53
N TRP A 96 -34.57 -1.60 12.36
CA TRP A 96 -33.96 -0.84 11.27
C TRP A 96 -32.44 -0.79 11.42
N HIS A 97 -31.95 -0.44 12.61
CA HIS A 97 -30.51 -0.40 12.91
C HIS A 97 -29.81 -1.74 12.68
N LEU A 98 -30.47 -2.83 13.10
CA LEU A 98 -29.99 -4.18 12.88
C LEU A 98 -29.85 -4.50 11.40
N VAL A 99 -30.87 -4.19 10.58
CA VAL A 99 -30.84 -4.44 9.14
C VAL A 99 -29.76 -3.62 8.46
N VAL A 100 -29.59 -2.35 8.83
CA VAL A 100 -28.54 -1.47 8.27
C VAL A 100 -27.14 -2.01 8.58
N VAL A 101 -26.86 -2.35 9.83
CA VAL A 101 -25.54 -2.88 10.24
C VAL A 101 -25.27 -4.24 9.61
N ALA A 102 -26.27 -5.11 9.54
CA ALA A 102 -26.15 -6.39 8.86
C ALA A 102 -25.84 -6.21 7.37
N ALA A 103 -26.64 -5.41 6.66
CA ALA A 103 -26.47 -5.16 5.23
C ALA A 103 -25.08 -4.58 4.96
N TYR A 104 -24.67 -3.58 5.73
CA TYR A 104 -23.31 -3.02 5.69
C TYR A 104 -22.25 -4.12 5.80
N THR A 105 -22.33 -4.96 6.84
CA THR A 105 -21.31 -5.99 7.13
C THR A 105 -21.22 -7.02 6.01
N ILE A 106 -22.38 -7.43 5.45
CA ILE A 106 -22.43 -8.37 4.32
C ILE A 106 -21.82 -7.73 3.07
N PHE A 107 -22.28 -6.55 2.67
CA PHE A 107 -21.79 -5.90 1.46
C PHE A 107 -20.30 -5.56 1.56
N ARG A 108 -19.83 -5.06 2.71
CA ARG A 108 -18.41 -4.87 2.99
C ARG A 108 -17.64 -6.17 2.77
N GLY A 109 -18.12 -7.28 3.35
CA GLY A 109 -17.48 -8.58 3.21
C GLY A 109 -17.43 -9.07 1.76
N ILE A 110 -18.50 -8.88 0.99
CA ILE A 110 -18.55 -9.22 -0.44
C ILE A 110 -17.52 -8.42 -1.23
N PHE A 111 -17.40 -7.11 -0.99
CA PHE A 111 -16.43 -6.27 -1.70
C PHE A 111 -14.99 -6.63 -1.35
N GLU A 112 -14.71 -6.97 -0.09
CA GLU A 112 -13.38 -7.45 0.33
C GLU A 112 -13.03 -8.79 -0.34
N LEU A 113 -14.01 -9.69 -0.45
CA LEU A 113 -13.82 -10.96 -1.15
C LEU A 113 -13.54 -10.74 -2.65
N ILE A 114 -14.26 -9.84 -3.31
CA ILE A 114 -14.02 -9.48 -4.72
C ILE A 114 -12.62 -8.90 -4.90
N LEU A 115 -12.19 -8.00 -4.02
CA LEU A 115 -10.85 -7.40 -4.06
C LEU A 115 -9.75 -8.44 -3.83
N GLY A 116 -9.91 -9.29 -2.80
CA GLY A 116 -8.99 -10.38 -2.48
C GLY A 116 -8.82 -11.36 -3.64
N LEU A 117 -9.90 -11.74 -4.30
CA LEU A 117 -9.85 -12.72 -5.39
C LEU A 117 -9.36 -12.15 -6.73
N ARG A 118 -9.66 -10.87 -7.03
CA ARG A 118 -9.46 -10.31 -8.38
C ARG A 118 -8.29 -9.33 -8.50
N SER A 119 -7.87 -8.67 -7.42
CA SER A 119 -6.99 -7.49 -7.50
C SER A 119 -5.66 -7.62 -6.77
N ILE A 120 -5.45 -8.70 -6.01
CA ILE A 120 -4.29 -8.88 -5.14
C ILE A 120 -3.52 -10.13 -5.58
N ASP A 121 -2.27 -9.93 -5.99
CA ASP A 121 -1.37 -10.99 -6.44
C ASP A 121 -0.52 -11.57 -5.29
N ASP A 122 -0.31 -10.83 -4.19
CA ASP A 122 0.46 -11.31 -3.04
C ASP A 122 -0.41 -12.24 -2.18
N LEU A 123 0.16 -13.36 -1.75
CA LEU A 123 -0.57 -14.43 -1.06
C LEU A 123 -1.04 -13.97 0.32
N THR A 124 -0.19 -13.24 1.06
CA THR A 124 -0.49 -12.73 2.40
C THR A 124 -1.60 -11.69 2.37
N ASP A 125 -1.52 -10.77 1.42
CA ASP A 125 -2.54 -9.73 1.23
C ASP A 125 -3.85 -10.38 0.80
N LYS A 126 -3.80 -11.29 -0.19
CA LYS A 126 -5.00 -11.99 -0.66
C LYS A 126 -5.70 -12.75 0.47
N PHE A 127 -4.94 -13.45 1.30
CA PHE A 127 -5.49 -14.16 2.46
C PHE A 127 -6.18 -13.21 3.44
N SER A 128 -5.56 -12.06 3.73
CA SER A 128 -6.11 -11.04 4.63
C SER A 128 -7.47 -10.53 4.15
N TRP A 129 -7.58 -10.13 2.88
CA TRP A 129 -8.83 -9.63 2.30
C TRP A 129 -9.92 -10.70 2.20
N VAL A 130 -9.55 -11.93 1.82
CA VAL A 130 -10.50 -13.05 1.74
C VAL A 130 -11.00 -13.46 3.13
N LEU A 131 -10.13 -13.52 4.13
CA LEU A 131 -10.48 -13.89 5.50
C LEU A 131 -11.47 -12.91 6.10
N THR A 132 -11.19 -11.61 5.99
CA THR A 132 -12.08 -10.56 6.48
C THR A 132 -13.39 -10.53 5.72
N GLY A 133 -13.35 -10.75 4.39
CA GLY A 133 -14.54 -10.84 3.55
C GLY A 133 -15.48 -11.98 3.95
N ILE A 134 -14.93 -13.18 4.19
CA ILE A 134 -15.69 -14.35 4.66
C ILE A 134 -16.25 -14.07 6.06
N CYS A 135 -15.43 -13.53 6.97
CA CYS A 135 -15.85 -13.18 8.32
C CYS A 135 -17.01 -12.16 8.29
N GLY A 136 -16.92 -11.12 7.46
CA GLY A 136 -17.96 -10.10 7.30
C GLY A 136 -19.27 -10.70 6.77
N CYS A 137 -19.22 -11.58 5.79
CA CYS A 137 -20.41 -12.26 5.29
C CYS A 137 -21.08 -13.12 6.37
N ILE A 138 -20.30 -13.95 7.08
CA ILE A 138 -20.81 -14.81 8.15
C ILE A 138 -21.41 -13.96 9.28
N MET A 139 -20.67 -12.95 9.74
CA MET A 139 -21.08 -12.10 10.85
C MET A 139 -22.30 -11.25 10.49
N GLY A 140 -22.39 -10.77 9.25
CA GLY A 140 -23.59 -10.08 8.76
C GLY A 140 -24.84 -10.96 8.80
N ILE A 141 -24.73 -12.24 8.42
CA ILE A 141 -25.83 -13.21 8.54
C ILE A 141 -26.17 -13.48 10.01
N VAL A 142 -25.17 -13.60 10.88
CA VAL A 142 -25.37 -13.76 12.33
C VAL A 142 -26.12 -12.55 12.92
N ILE A 143 -25.74 -11.34 12.53
CA ILE A 143 -26.40 -10.09 12.93
C ILE A 143 -27.86 -10.07 12.48
N LEU A 144 -28.19 -10.48 11.24
CA LEU A 144 -29.59 -10.59 10.79
C LEU A 144 -30.41 -11.54 11.66
N ASN A 145 -29.84 -12.70 11.98
CA ASN A 145 -30.53 -13.71 12.77
C ASN A 145 -30.63 -13.34 14.26
N SER A 146 -29.79 -12.42 14.75
CA SER A 146 -29.78 -12.00 16.15
C SER A 146 -31.08 -11.32 16.60
N GLY A 147 -31.85 -10.73 15.67
CA GLY A 147 -33.15 -10.12 15.98
C GLY A 147 -34.16 -11.10 16.58
N ARG A 148 -34.03 -12.39 16.28
CA ARG A 148 -34.88 -13.46 16.84
C ARG A 148 -34.44 -13.91 18.24
N LEU A 149 -33.21 -13.59 18.64
CA LEU A 149 -32.57 -14.09 19.86
C LEU A 149 -32.79 -13.20 21.09
N GLY A 150 -33.56 -12.11 20.97
CA GLY A 150 -34.27 -11.43 22.06
C GLY A 150 -33.48 -10.82 23.23
N THR A 151 -32.16 -11.02 23.32
CA THR A 151 -31.37 -10.61 24.50
C THR A 151 -29.91 -10.23 24.21
N THR A 152 -29.42 -10.45 22.99
CA THR A 152 -28.05 -10.08 22.61
C THR A 152 -28.07 -8.91 21.66
N HIS A 153 -27.56 -7.75 22.10
CA HIS A 153 -27.40 -6.59 21.22
C HIS A 153 -26.52 -6.98 20.03
N PHE A 154 -27.07 -6.84 18.81
CA PHE A 154 -26.38 -7.14 17.55
C PHE A 154 -25.02 -6.45 17.41
N ILE A 155 -24.83 -5.35 18.15
CA ILE A 155 -23.58 -4.62 18.32
C ILE A 155 -22.43 -5.50 18.83
N LYS A 156 -22.69 -6.51 19.68
CA LYS A 156 -21.62 -7.43 20.16
C LYS A 156 -21.08 -8.29 19.02
N TYR A 157 -21.97 -8.82 18.18
CA TYR A 157 -21.57 -9.54 16.98
C TYR A 157 -20.81 -8.62 16.03
N PHE A 158 -21.32 -7.43 15.78
CA PHE A 158 -20.62 -6.44 14.97
C PHE A 158 -19.24 -6.05 15.55
N GLY A 159 -19.14 -5.93 16.87
CA GLY A 159 -17.89 -5.67 17.59
C GLY A 159 -16.86 -6.80 17.41
N SER A 160 -17.30 -8.07 17.49
CA SER A 160 -16.42 -9.21 17.22
C SER A 160 -15.88 -9.20 15.78
N TYR A 161 -16.72 -8.84 14.80
CA TYR A 161 -16.30 -8.64 13.42
C TYR A 161 -15.25 -7.51 13.32
N MET A 162 -15.49 -6.38 13.97
CA MET A 162 -14.58 -5.23 13.98
C MET A 162 -13.24 -5.54 14.65
N MET A 163 -13.21 -6.45 15.62
CA MET A 163 -11.98 -6.96 16.21
C MET A 163 -11.15 -7.75 15.19
N VAL A 164 -11.79 -8.65 14.42
CA VAL A 164 -11.13 -9.41 13.34
C VAL A 164 -10.63 -8.47 12.23
N PHE A 165 -11.52 -7.60 11.74
CA PHE A 165 -11.18 -6.59 10.74
C PHE A 165 -10.02 -5.70 11.20
N GLY A 166 -10.04 -5.26 12.47
CA GLY A 166 -8.99 -4.45 13.06
C GLY A 166 -7.63 -5.14 13.08
N ILE A 167 -7.58 -6.39 13.57
CA ILE A 167 -6.34 -7.19 13.62
C ILE A 167 -5.79 -7.43 12.21
N VAL A 168 -6.64 -7.82 11.27
CA VAL A 168 -6.21 -8.11 9.90
C VAL A 168 -5.67 -6.85 9.21
N ASN A 169 -6.31 -5.69 9.39
CA ASN A 169 -5.82 -4.43 8.84
C ASN A 169 -4.49 -3.97 9.45
N LEU A 170 -4.25 -4.25 10.73
CA LEU A 170 -2.95 -3.99 11.36
C LEU A 170 -1.85 -4.89 10.79
N ILE A 171 -2.12 -6.19 10.62
CA ILE A 171 -1.19 -7.13 9.99
C ILE A 171 -0.86 -6.67 8.56
N TYR A 172 -1.89 -6.31 7.79
CA TYR A 172 -1.75 -5.80 6.44
C TYR A 172 -0.94 -4.50 6.39
N SER A 173 -1.15 -3.59 7.33
CA SER A 173 -0.38 -2.35 7.44
C SER A 173 1.11 -2.60 7.66
N ILE A 174 1.45 -3.53 8.56
CA ILE A 174 2.86 -3.88 8.87
C ILE A 174 3.53 -4.49 7.64
N HIS A 175 2.87 -5.45 6.99
CA HIS A 175 3.38 -6.10 5.78
C HIS A 175 3.62 -5.09 4.65
N ASN A 176 2.66 -4.18 4.43
CA ASN A 176 2.79 -3.12 3.43
C ASN A 176 3.87 -2.08 3.79
N HIS A 177 4.10 -1.80 5.07
CA HIS A 177 5.19 -0.92 5.51
C HIS A 177 6.56 -1.54 5.19
N GLU A 178 6.74 -2.84 5.39
CA GLU A 178 7.98 -3.54 5.02
C GLU A 178 8.24 -3.48 3.52
N GLN A 179 7.23 -3.79 2.69
CA GLN A 179 7.34 -3.71 1.23
C GLN A 179 7.65 -2.30 0.72
N SER A 180 7.16 -1.27 1.40
CA SER A 180 7.42 0.13 1.04
C SER A 180 8.91 0.49 1.17
N LYS A 181 9.62 -0.06 2.17
CA LYS A 181 11.04 0.21 2.41
C LYS A 181 11.91 -0.39 1.31
N ASP A 182 11.64 -1.63 0.92
CA ASP A 182 12.37 -2.33 -0.13
C ASP A 182 12.25 -1.63 -1.48
N TYR A 183 11.07 -1.08 -1.76
CA TYR A 183 10.87 -0.29 -2.97
C TYR A 183 11.58 1.05 -2.96
N GLN A 184 11.62 1.76 -1.83
CA GLN A 184 12.40 2.98 -1.75
C GLN A 184 13.90 2.69 -1.94
N ALA A 185 14.40 1.59 -1.38
CA ALA A 185 15.78 1.14 -1.60
C ALA A 185 16.06 0.85 -3.09
N GLU A 186 15.17 0.13 -3.76
CA GLU A 186 15.29 -0.18 -5.19
C GLU A 186 15.19 1.09 -6.07
N LYS A 187 14.27 2.02 -5.76
CA LYS A 187 14.16 3.30 -6.46
C LYS A 187 15.41 4.17 -6.30
N VAL A 188 15.98 4.22 -5.10
CA VAL A 188 17.22 4.95 -4.83
C VAL A 188 18.38 4.29 -5.58
N ALA A 189 18.47 2.97 -5.59
CA ALA A 189 19.48 2.22 -6.35
C ALA A 189 19.34 2.47 -7.87
N ALA A 190 18.12 2.43 -8.41
CA ALA A 190 17.84 2.71 -9.82
C ALA A 190 18.15 4.17 -10.21
N LYS A 191 17.83 5.14 -9.33
CA LYS A 191 18.22 6.55 -9.53
C LYS A 191 19.75 6.71 -9.51
N LYS A 192 20.45 6.08 -8.57
CA LYS A 192 21.91 6.08 -8.50
C LYS A 192 22.54 5.44 -9.74
N ALA A 193 22.02 4.31 -10.20
CA ALA A 193 22.48 3.65 -11.43
C ALA A 193 22.27 4.53 -12.67
N LYS A 194 21.10 5.16 -12.82
CA LYS A 194 20.85 6.13 -13.91
C LYS A 194 21.76 7.35 -13.85
N ALA A 195 22.03 7.86 -12.65
CA ALA A 195 22.97 8.98 -12.46
C ALA A 195 24.41 8.57 -12.78
N ALA A 196 24.84 7.36 -12.39
CA ALA A 196 26.15 6.81 -12.71
C ALA A 196 26.33 6.67 -14.22
N VAL A 197 25.36 6.06 -14.93
CA VAL A 197 25.40 5.93 -16.41
C VAL A 197 25.46 7.30 -17.09
N LYS A 198 24.68 8.28 -16.63
CA LYS A 198 24.70 9.65 -17.16
C LYS A 198 26.07 10.33 -16.95
N ASN A 199 26.68 10.14 -15.79
CA ASN A 199 27.99 10.70 -15.47
C ASN A 199 29.10 10.03 -16.28
N SER A 200 29.08 8.70 -16.40
CA SER A 200 30.02 7.95 -17.25
C SER A 200 29.92 8.36 -18.72
N ALA A 201 28.70 8.52 -19.25
CA ALA A 201 28.51 9.01 -20.62
C ALA A 201 29.07 10.43 -20.82
N LYS A 202 28.91 11.31 -19.82
CA LYS A 202 29.44 12.68 -19.87
C LYS A 202 30.97 12.73 -19.82
N GLU A 203 31.61 11.85 -19.04
CA GLU A 203 33.07 11.71 -18.99
C GLU A 203 33.63 11.12 -20.29
N LEU A 204 32.97 10.13 -20.87
CA LEU A 204 33.36 9.57 -22.17
C LEU A 204 33.23 10.60 -23.31
N LEU A 205 32.19 11.43 -23.30
CA LEU A 205 32.03 12.52 -24.27
C LEU A 205 33.15 13.58 -24.13
N LYS A 206 33.53 13.95 -22.91
CA LYS A 206 34.68 14.85 -22.68
C LYS A 206 36.02 14.26 -23.11
N ALA A 207 36.21 12.95 -22.94
CA ALA A 207 37.41 12.23 -23.37
C ALA A 207 37.54 12.13 -24.90
N VAL A 208 36.41 12.17 -25.61
CA VAL A 208 36.37 12.20 -27.09
C VAL A 208 36.58 13.63 -27.62
N GLU A 209 36.14 14.65 -26.90
CA GLU A 209 36.33 16.07 -27.26
C GLU A 209 37.73 16.63 -26.94
N THR A 210 38.55 15.91 -26.17
CA THR A 210 39.95 16.30 -25.92
C THR A 210 40.85 15.78 -27.04
N PRO A 211 41.45 16.65 -27.88
CA PRO A 211 42.36 16.19 -28.93
C PRO A 211 43.62 15.62 -28.30
N SER A 212 44.05 14.46 -28.80
CA SER A 212 45.32 13.80 -28.48
C SER A 212 46.49 14.80 -28.50
N SER A 213 46.91 15.29 -27.32
CA SER A 213 48.12 16.11 -27.17
C SER A 213 49.25 15.31 -26.52
N LYS A 214 49.58 14.15 -27.08
CA LYS A 214 50.86 13.46 -26.78
C LYS A 214 51.52 12.89 -28.03
N ILE A 215 51.63 13.68 -29.09
CA ILE A 215 52.64 13.48 -30.13
C ILE A 215 53.23 14.86 -30.47
N SER A 216 54.20 15.32 -29.67
CA SER A 216 55.28 16.25 -30.07
C SER A 216 55.89 16.87 -28.82
N ALA A 217 56.87 16.20 -28.23
CA ALA A 217 57.79 16.85 -27.28
C ALA A 217 59.09 16.06 -27.15
N LYS A 218 59.79 15.81 -28.28
CA LYS A 218 61.23 15.53 -28.22
C LYS A 218 61.93 15.71 -29.57
N LYS A 219 61.93 16.93 -30.10
CA LYS A 219 62.98 17.36 -31.03
C LYS A 219 62.99 18.88 -31.18
N SER A 220 63.75 19.55 -30.31
CA SER A 220 64.73 20.53 -30.78
C SER A 220 65.58 21.01 -29.61
N ALA A 221 66.79 20.47 -29.51
CA ALA A 221 67.89 21.14 -28.84
C ALA A 221 69.17 20.85 -29.62
N LYS A 222 69.53 21.86 -30.42
CA LYS A 222 70.90 22.34 -30.64
C LYS A 222 71.88 21.45 -31.41
N THR A 223 72.11 21.89 -32.65
CA THR A 223 73.31 21.75 -33.47
C THR A 223 74.61 21.66 -32.65
N THR A 224 75.42 20.61 -32.88
CA THR A 224 76.88 20.72 -33.03
C THR A 224 77.35 19.54 -33.87
N ILE A 225 77.90 19.87 -35.04
CA ILE A 225 78.58 18.96 -35.96
C ILE A 225 79.90 18.53 -35.30
N LYS A 226 80.13 17.23 -35.17
CA LYS A 226 81.50 16.69 -35.12
C LYS A 226 81.56 15.32 -35.79
N HIS A 227 82.16 15.33 -36.98
CA HIS A 227 82.69 14.17 -37.68
C HIS A 227 83.51 13.28 -36.73
N LYS A 228 83.20 11.97 -36.66
CA LYS A 228 84.26 10.96 -36.62
C LYS A 228 83.77 9.61 -37.15
N SER A 229 84.40 9.24 -38.26
CA SER A 229 84.53 7.92 -38.88
C SER A 229 84.66 6.77 -37.89
N GLY A 230 84.06 5.62 -38.22
CA GLY A 230 84.29 4.34 -37.55
C GLY A 230 83.33 3.26 -38.05
N GLY A 231 83.72 2.56 -39.13
CA GLY A 231 82.89 1.54 -39.76
C GLY A 231 82.73 0.26 -38.93
N LYS A 232 81.68 -0.51 -39.26
CA LYS A 232 81.73 -1.96 -39.12
C LYS A 232 80.76 -2.62 -40.10
N SER A 233 81.36 -3.35 -41.03
CA SER A 233 80.76 -4.19 -42.05
C SER A 233 80.38 -5.56 -41.46
N THR A 234 79.38 -6.19 -42.09
CA THR A 234 79.14 -7.66 -42.25
C THR A 234 78.90 -8.50 -40.99
N LYS A 235 77.74 -9.15 -40.79
CA LYS A 235 77.09 -10.25 -41.55
C LYS A 235 77.94 -11.54 -41.62
N LYS A 236 77.45 -12.60 -40.94
CA LYS A 236 77.45 -14.06 -41.26
C LYS A 236 77.96 -15.00 -40.14
N SER A 237 77.04 -15.91 -39.78
CA SER A 237 77.12 -17.39 -39.90
C SER A 237 77.92 -18.22 -38.89
N LYS A 238 77.19 -19.24 -38.41
CA LYS A 238 77.56 -20.53 -37.78
C LYS A 238 78.12 -20.48 -36.37
#